data_AF-A0A9D1TWJ5-F1
#
_entry.id   AF-A0A9D1TWJ5-F1
#
_cell.length_a   1.000
_cell.length_b   1.000
_cell.length_c   1.000
_cell.angle_alpha   90.00
_cell.angle_beta   90.00
_cell.angle_gamma   90.00
#
_symmetry.space_group_name_H-M   'P 1'
#
loop_
_entity.id
_entity.type
_entity.pdbx_description
1 polymer ?
#
loop_
_entity_poly.entity_id
_entity_poly.type
_entity_poly.pdbx_seq_one_letter_code
_entity_poly.pdbx_strand_id
1 'polypeptide(L)'
;MEFPAAEAFTIAFDLPEGWTVQTRDAEAGQDTGEPLALASVTSVYDICNDRGALVGAVGYSPYQPYEGERDAPAVVYATVRMGSVYRFDTDESYEVVKETAVGANAVMDVILQEGGAGGSTTRNRGVLAYDRDRSVFVAFELDAAQVTAEQQRSIASSLEFQE
;
A
#
# COMPACT_ATOMS: atom_id res chain seq x y z
N MET A 1 22.69 -18.14 -4.52
CA MET A 1 22.49 -16.71 -4.22
C MET A 1 21.26 -16.65 -3.35
N GLU A 2 21.46 -16.60 -2.04
CA GLU A 2 20.38 -16.51 -1.07
C GLU A 2 20.03 -15.03 -0.96
N PHE A 3 18.81 -14.68 -1.34
CA PHE A 3 18.26 -13.38 -0.95
C PHE A 3 18.03 -13.49 0.56
N PRO A 4 18.61 -12.61 1.40
CA PRO A 4 18.25 -12.62 2.81
C PRO A 4 16.73 -12.46 2.87
N ALA A 5 16.05 -13.43 3.50
CA ALA A 5 14.66 -13.25 3.84
C ALA A 5 14.56 -11.94 4.62
N ALA A 6 13.68 -11.03 4.19
CA ALA A 6 13.42 -9.82 4.95
C ALA A 6 13.15 -10.24 6.40
N GLU A 7 13.83 -9.60 7.34
CA GLU A 7 13.65 -9.88 8.76
C GLU A 7 12.16 -9.78 9.09
N ALA A 8 11.63 -10.74 9.84
CA ALA A 8 10.21 -10.74 10.18
C ALA A 8 9.89 -9.44 10.94
N PHE A 9 8.95 -8.66 10.41
CA PHE A 9 8.51 -7.42 11.02
C PHE A 9 7.01 -7.48 11.25
N THR A 10 6.54 -6.68 12.21
CA THR A 10 5.12 -6.51 12.49
C THR A 10 4.74 -5.07 12.28
N ILE A 11 3.53 -4.84 11.76
CA ILE A 11 2.91 -3.51 11.73
C ILE A 11 1.67 -3.51 12.61
N ALA A 12 1.40 -2.37 13.24
CA ALA A 12 0.15 -2.09 13.93
C ALA A 12 -0.51 -0.88 13.27
N PHE A 13 -1.83 -0.90 13.11
CA PHE A 13 -2.63 0.21 12.60
C PHE A 13 -4.06 0.06 13.07
N ASP A 14 -4.76 1.19 13.17
CA ASP A 14 -6.16 1.22 13.57
C ASP A 14 -7.06 1.11 12.34
N LEU A 15 -8.09 0.26 12.46
CA LEU A 15 -9.16 0.16 11.48
C LEU A 15 -10.47 0.72 12.06
N PRO A 16 -11.41 1.16 11.20
CA PRO A 16 -12.76 1.48 11.63
C PRO A 16 -13.39 0.32 12.42
N GLU A 17 -14.30 0.66 13.34
CA GLU A 17 -14.94 -0.33 14.21
C GLU A 17 -15.59 -1.47 13.41
N GLY A 18 -15.34 -2.71 13.84
CA GLY A 18 -15.87 -3.92 13.21
C GLY A 18 -15.11 -4.39 11.96
N TRP A 19 -14.14 -3.61 11.46
CA TRP A 19 -13.32 -4.04 10.33
C TRP A 19 -12.25 -5.03 10.77
N THR A 20 -11.82 -5.88 9.85
CA THR A 20 -10.88 -6.98 10.12
C THR A 20 -9.84 -7.10 9.02
N VAL A 21 -8.69 -7.65 9.40
CA VAL A 21 -7.62 -8.04 8.48
C VAL A 21 -7.56 -9.56 8.45
N GLN A 22 -7.56 -10.14 7.26
CA GLN A 22 -7.45 -11.59 7.07
C GLN A 22 -6.43 -11.92 5.99
N THR A 23 -5.81 -13.09 6.08
CA THR A 23 -4.91 -13.57 5.02
C THR A 23 -5.68 -13.69 3.72
N ARG A 24 -5.17 -13.11 2.63
CA ARG A 24 -5.77 -13.29 1.29
C ARG A 24 -5.64 -14.75 0.90
N ASP A 25 -6.74 -15.34 0.48
CA ASP A 25 -6.75 -16.73 0.01
C ASP A 25 -5.95 -16.83 -1.29
N ALA A 26 -4.99 -17.75 -1.37
CA ALA A 26 -4.12 -17.88 -2.55
C ALA A 26 -4.88 -18.36 -3.79
N GLU A 27 -6.07 -18.96 -3.61
CA GLU A 27 -6.96 -19.39 -4.68
C GLU A 27 -7.93 -18.30 -5.16
N ALA A 28 -8.10 -17.21 -4.39
CA ALA A 28 -8.77 -15.99 -4.85
C ALA A 28 -7.77 -15.20 -5.71
N GLY A 29 -7.68 -15.59 -6.97
CA GLY A 29 -6.63 -15.19 -7.89
C GLY A 29 -6.30 -13.69 -7.87
N GLN A 30 -5.02 -13.36 -8.02
CA GLN A 30 -4.53 -12.01 -8.32
C GLN A 30 -4.86 -11.64 -9.78
N ASP A 31 -6.14 -11.75 -10.16
CA ASP A 31 -6.54 -11.36 -11.50
C ASP A 31 -6.52 -9.83 -11.59
N THR A 32 -5.72 -9.30 -12.51
CA THR A 32 -5.51 -7.87 -12.73
C THR A 32 -6.79 -7.10 -13.13
N GLY A 33 -7.92 -7.80 -13.27
CA GLY A 33 -9.25 -7.24 -13.48
C GLY A 33 -10.10 -7.08 -12.21
N GLU A 34 -9.60 -7.41 -11.02
CA GLU A 34 -10.33 -7.23 -9.76
C GLU A 34 -9.96 -5.92 -9.05
N PRO A 35 -10.93 -5.22 -8.43
CA PRO A 35 -10.63 -4.08 -7.56
C PRO A 35 -9.77 -4.54 -6.38
N LEU A 36 -8.72 -3.80 -6.03
CA LEU A 36 -7.77 -4.11 -4.95
C LEU A 36 -6.70 -5.16 -5.30
N ALA A 37 -6.19 -5.08 -6.53
CA ALA A 37 -5.22 -6.03 -7.08
C ALA A 37 -3.91 -6.09 -6.28
N LEU A 38 -3.43 -4.96 -5.70
CA LEU A 38 -2.10 -4.85 -5.07
C LEU A 38 -1.01 -5.60 -5.89
N ALA A 39 -1.05 -5.43 -7.21
CA ALA A 39 -0.38 -6.30 -8.18
C ALA A 39 1.17 -6.34 -8.06
N SER A 40 1.76 -5.42 -7.29
CA SER A 40 3.22 -5.24 -7.18
C SER A 40 3.78 -5.51 -5.78
N VAL A 41 3.03 -6.12 -4.86
CA VAL A 41 3.51 -6.46 -3.50
C VAL A 41 3.34 -7.94 -3.17
N THR A 42 4.16 -8.43 -2.22
CA THR A 42 4.47 -9.87 -2.08
C THR A 42 3.60 -10.60 -1.05
N SER A 43 2.98 -9.90 -0.11
CA SER A 43 2.18 -10.53 0.95
C SER A 43 0.94 -9.73 1.20
N VAL A 44 -0.17 -10.18 0.63
CA VAL A 44 -1.41 -9.42 0.65
C VAL A 44 -2.35 -9.98 1.72
N TYR A 45 -2.81 -9.12 2.61
CA TYR A 45 -3.93 -9.37 3.51
C TYR A 45 -5.12 -8.55 3.02
N ASP A 46 -6.31 -9.13 3.11
CA ASP A 46 -7.56 -8.46 2.81
C ASP A 46 -8.06 -7.70 4.02
N ILE A 47 -8.60 -6.51 3.77
CA ILE A 47 -9.29 -5.69 4.75
C ILE A 47 -10.78 -5.80 4.44
N CYS A 48 -11.54 -6.32 5.39
CA CYS A 48 -12.98 -6.47 5.29
C CYS A 48 -13.69 -5.53 6.26
N ASN A 49 -14.81 -4.95 5.84
CA ASN A 49 -15.65 -4.16 6.73
C ASN A 49 -16.46 -5.04 7.69
N ASP A 50 -17.26 -4.39 8.55
CA ASP A 50 -18.17 -5.02 9.53
C ASP A 50 -19.21 -5.98 8.91
N ARG A 51 -19.44 -5.87 7.60
CA ARG A 51 -20.35 -6.75 6.84
C ARG A 51 -19.61 -7.88 6.11
N GLY A 52 -18.30 -7.99 6.27
CA GLY A 52 -17.45 -8.96 5.57
C GLY A 52 -17.19 -8.62 4.10
N ALA A 53 -17.53 -7.41 3.64
CA ALA A 53 -17.21 -6.99 2.27
C ALA A 53 -15.76 -6.54 2.18
N LEU A 54 -15.07 -6.90 1.10
CA LEU A 54 -13.72 -6.46 0.82
C LEU A 54 -13.72 -4.94 0.58
N VAL A 55 -12.93 -4.21 1.38
CA VAL A 55 -12.81 -2.74 1.33
C VAL A 55 -11.38 -2.27 1.11
N GLY A 56 -10.41 -3.17 1.23
CA GLY A 56 -9.02 -2.85 0.98
C GLY A 56 -8.14 -4.06 1.02
N ALA A 57 -6.87 -3.82 0.75
CA ALA A 57 -5.83 -4.82 0.82
C ALA A 57 -4.55 -4.15 1.31
N VAL A 58 -3.71 -4.90 2.03
CA VAL A 58 -2.41 -4.44 2.52
C VAL A 58 -1.35 -5.43 2.13
N GLY A 59 -0.20 -4.95 1.67
CA GLY A 59 0.98 -5.80 1.53
C GLY A 59 2.28 -5.03 1.62
N TYR A 60 3.39 -5.76 1.51
CA TYR A 60 4.71 -5.18 1.68
C TYR A 60 5.68 -5.60 0.59
N SER A 61 6.75 -4.82 0.45
CA SER A 61 7.89 -5.15 -0.38
C SER A 61 9.17 -4.58 0.23
N PRO A 62 10.28 -5.33 0.20
CA PRO A 62 11.59 -4.72 0.41
C PRO A 62 11.89 -3.74 -0.73
N TYR A 63 12.75 -2.77 -0.47
CA TYR A 63 13.33 -1.89 -1.48
C TYR A 63 14.84 -1.82 -1.31
N GLN A 64 15.54 -1.44 -2.39
CA GLN A 64 16.99 -1.27 -2.35
C GLN A 64 17.32 0.21 -2.47
N PRO A 65 17.78 0.86 -1.38
CA PRO A 65 18.20 2.26 -1.44
C PRO A 65 19.49 2.40 -2.26
N TYR A 66 19.59 3.46 -3.06
CA TYR A 66 20.85 3.86 -3.70
C TYR A 66 21.68 4.73 -2.74
N GLU A 67 23.01 4.78 -2.94
CA GLU A 67 23.86 5.70 -2.17
C GLU A 67 23.45 7.16 -2.42
N GLY A 68 23.10 7.88 -1.35
CA GLY A 68 22.74 9.30 -1.38
C GLY A 68 21.25 9.62 -1.43
N GLU A 69 20.38 8.67 -1.81
CA GLU A 69 18.92 8.86 -1.90
C GLU A 69 18.18 7.68 -1.27
N ARG A 70 18.13 7.66 0.07
CA ARG A 70 17.51 6.57 0.84
C ARG A 70 16.02 6.78 1.13
N ASP A 71 15.60 8.04 1.20
CA ASP A 71 14.29 8.44 1.73
C ASP A 71 13.39 9.03 0.63
N ALA A 72 13.88 9.12 -0.61
CA ALA A 72 13.12 9.66 -1.73
C ALA A 72 11.96 8.69 -2.08
N PRO A 73 10.70 9.15 -2.15
CA PRO A 73 9.56 8.31 -2.52
C PRO A 73 9.77 7.55 -3.84
N ALA A 74 10.47 8.16 -4.79
CA ALA A 74 10.82 7.55 -6.07
C ALA A 74 11.71 6.31 -5.94
N VAL A 75 12.54 6.22 -4.90
CA VAL A 75 13.42 5.09 -4.61
C VAL A 75 12.70 4.05 -3.75
N VAL A 76 12.06 4.51 -2.67
CA VAL A 76 11.37 3.64 -1.70
C VAL A 76 10.24 2.86 -2.36
N TYR A 77 9.43 3.52 -3.20
CA TYR A 77 8.19 2.97 -3.75
C TYR A 77 8.30 2.59 -5.23
N ALA A 78 9.52 2.38 -5.73
CA ALA A 78 9.78 2.13 -7.15
C ALA A 78 8.90 1.00 -7.74
N THR A 79 8.66 -0.08 -6.98
CA THR A 79 7.87 -1.24 -7.41
C THR A 79 6.38 -0.94 -7.58
N VAL A 80 5.81 0.00 -6.82
CA VAL A 80 4.38 0.34 -6.86
C VAL A 80 4.06 1.59 -7.68
N ARG A 81 5.04 2.44 -7.98
CA ARG A 81 4.82 3.68 -8.77
C ARG A 81 5.01 3.51 -10.28
N MET A 82 5.80 2.52 -10.72
CA MET A 82 6.22 2.41 -12.13
C MET A 82 5.23 1.69 -13.06
N GLY A 83 4.09 1.23 -12.57
CA GLY A 83 3.11 0.53 -13.39
C GLY A 83 2.34 1.47 -14.34
N SER A 84 2.20 1.06 -15.60
CA SER A 84 1.43 1.82 -16.59
C SER A 84 -0.09 1.65 -16.43
N VAL A 85 -0.52 0.47 -15.99
CA VAL A 85 -1.94 0.11 -15.78
C VAL A 85 -2.35 0.33 -14.33
N TYR A 86 -1.47 -0.02 -13.38
CA TYR A 86 -1.74 0.06 -11.95
C TYR A 86 -0.57 0.75 -11.26
N ARG A 87 -0.82 1.84 -10.54
CA ARG A 87 0.24 2.54 -9.79
C ARG A 87 -0.28 3.32 -8.60
N PHE A 88 0.58 3.47 -7.61
CA PHE A 88 0.45 4.47 -6.56
C PHE A 88 0.98 5.80 -7.10
N ASP A 89 0.14 6.83 -7.05
CA ASP A 89 0.46 8.14 -7.61
C ASP A 89 1.31 8.98 -6.65
N THR A 90 2.59 8.62 -6.55
CA THR A 90 3.56 9.31 -5.70
C THR A 90 3.95 10.69 -6.20
N ASP A 91 3.58 11.04 -7.43
CA ASP A 91 4.06 12.25 -8.11
C ASP A 91 3.05 13.40 -8.00
N GLU A 92 1.73 13.14 -8.09
CA GLU A 92 0.71 14.20 -8.04
C GLU A 92 -0.06 14.27 -6.72
N SER A 93 -0.28 13.14 -6.03
CA SER A 93 -1.18 13.06 -4.87
C SER A 93 -0.54 12.62 -3.55
N TYR A 94 0.79 12.50 -3.51
CA TYR A 94 1.53 12.10 -2.30
C TYR A 94 1.51 13.15 -1.19
N GLU A 95 0.89 12.82 -0.06
CA GLU A 95 0.80 13.67 1.13
C GLU A 95 1.31 12.91 2.36
N VAL A 96 2.38 13.41 2.99
CA VAL A 96 2.87 12.87 4.26
C VAL A 96 1.93 13.27 5.39
N VAL A 97 1.43 12.27 6.13
CA VAL A 97 0.52 12.47 7.26
C VAL A 97 1.17 12.18 8.61
N LYS A 98 2.34 11.53 8.60
CA LYS A 98 3.13 11.23 9.79
C LYS A 98 4.60 11.00 9.43
N GLU A 99 5.48 11.66 10.16
CA GLU A 99 6.92 11.37 10.13
C GLU A 99 7.27 10.47 11.32
N THR A 100 8.21 9.55 11.10
CA THR A 100 8.82 8.72 12.16
C THR A 100 10.32 8.99 12.19
N ALA A 101 11.03 8.43 13.18
CA ALA A 101 12.48 8.60 13.26
C ALA A 101 13.25 7.97 12.08
N VAL A 102 12.63 7.01 11.40
CA VAL A 102 13.25 6.13 10.39
C VAL A 102 12.41 6.03 9.11
N GLY A 103 11.38 6.84 8.94
CA GLY A 103 10.54 6.83 7.76
C GLY A 103 9.35 7.78 7.84
N ALA A 104 8.33 7.53 7.01
CA ALA A 104 7.12 8.33 6.99
C ALA A 104 5.93 7.52 6.48
N ASN A 105 4.73 7.94 6.87
CA ASN A 105 3.46 7.44 6.37
C ASN A 105 2.79 8.52 5.53
N ALA A 106 2.24 8.13 4.40
CA ALA A 106 1.64 9.02 3.43
C ALA A 106 0.34 8.44 2.87
N VAL A 107 -0.50 9.35 2.37
CA VAL A 107 -1.72 9.05 1.63
C VAL A 107 -1.60 9.55 0.19
N MET A 108 -2.24 8.87 -0.74
CA MET A 108 -2.24 9.22 -2.18
C MET A 108 -3.41 8.54 -2.87
N ASP A 109 -3.55 8.77 -4.18
CA ASP A 109 -4.44 7.98 -5.03
C ASP A 109 -3.72 6.72 -5.55
N VAL A 110 -4.49 5.65 -5.74
CA VAL A 110 -4.09 4.47 -6.51
C VAL A 110 -4.85 4.49 -7.83
N ILE A 111 -4.10 4.49 -8.93
CA ILE A 111 -4.64 4.64 -10.28
C ILE A 111 -4.69 3.27 -10.94
N LEU A 112 -5.90 2.86 -11.35
CA LEU A 112 -6.13 1.73 -12.25
C LEU A 112 -6.62 2.27 -13.59
N GLN A 113 -5.84 2.05 -14.64
CA GLN A 113 -6.12 2.46 -16.00
C GLN A 113 -6.45 1.25 -16.87
N GLU A 114 -7.73 1.08 -17.17
CA GLU A 114 -8.20 0.01 -18.04
C GLU A 114 -8.30 0.50 -19.49
N GLY A 115 -8.00 -0.37 -20.46
CA GLY A 115 -8.17 -0.06 -21.89
C GLY A 115 -7.10 0.88 -22.51
N GLY A 116 -6.03 1.20 -21.79
CA GLY A 116 -4.91 1.99 -22.31
C GLY A 116 -5.20 3.49 -22.44
N ALA A 117 -4.50 4.18 -23.36
CA ALA A 117 -4.64 5.63 -23.53
C ALA A 117 -6.06 6.00 -24.01
N GLY A 118 -6.84 6.66 -23.15
CA GLY A 118 -8.23 7.04 -23.40
C GLY A 118 -9.29 6.10 -22.84
N GLY A 119 -8.90 5.05 -22.11
CA GLY A 119 -9.82 4.18 -21.39
C GLY A 119 -10.26 4.73 -20.01
N SER A 120 -11.00 3.92 -19.25
CA SER A 120 -11.49 4.30 -17.92
C SER A 120 -10.34 4.39 -16.92
N THR A 121 -10.41 5.41 -16.06
CA THR A 121 -9.50 5.55 -14.91
C THR A 121 -10.32 5.41 -13.63
N THR A 122 -10.01 4.39 -12.86
CA THR A 122 -10.51 4.23 -11.49
C THR A 122 -9.46 4.76 -10.52
N ARG A 123 -9.92 5.49 -9.51
CA ARG A 123 -9.07 6.01 -8.44
C ARG A 123 -9.49 5.40 -7.12
N ASN A 124 -8.61 4.58 -6.56
CA ASN A 124 -8.69 4.07 -5.20
C ASN A 124 -7.85 4.92 -4.26
N ARG A 125 -7.96 4.66 -2.97
CA ARG A 125 -7.21 5.37 -1.92
C ARG A 125 -5.98 4.55 -1.54
N GLY A 126 -4.81 5.19 -1.57
CA GLY A 126 -3.53 4.58 -1.24
C GLY A 126 -3.01 5.00 0.12
N VAL A 127 -2.38 4.07 0.83
CA VAL A 127 -1.48 4.38 1.96
C VAL A 127 -0.13 3.76 1.68
N LEU A 128 0.93 4.53 1.90
CA LEU A 128 2.30 4.05 1.85
C LEU A 128 3.01 4.41 3.14
N ALA A 129 3.77 3.47 3.68
CA ALA A 129 4.63 3.69 4.82
C ALA A 129 5.92 2.92 4.66
N TYR A 130 7.04 3.47 5.12
CA TYR A 130 8.33 2.79 5.02
C TYR A 130 9.13 2.87 6.32
N ASP A 131 10.01 1.89 6.47
CA ASP A 131 11.03 1.81 7.50
C ASP A 131 12.38 1.65 6.81
N ARG A 132 13.22 2.68 6.92
CA ARG A 132 14.52 2.74 6.23
C ARG A 132 15.54 1.76 6.80
N ASP A 133 15.48 1.50 8.10
CA ASP A 133 16.47 0.67 8.79
C ASP A 133 16.29 -0.78 8.34
N ARG A 134 15.03 -1.16 8.06
CA ARG A 134 14.65 -2.46 7.51
C ARG A 134 14.63 -2.49 5.98
N SER A 135 14.71 -1.34 5.32
CA SER A 135 14.59 -1.20 3.87
C SER A 135 13.32 -1.87 3.33
N VAL A 136 12.20 -1.65 4.00
CA VAL A 136 10.88 -2.20 3.66
C VAL A 136 9.84 -1.10 3.57
N PHE A 137 8.85 -1.28 2.71
CA PHE A 137 7.65 -0.48 2.73
C PHE A 137 6.40 -1.34 2.73
N VAL A 138 5.32 -0.76 3.26
CA VAL A 138 3.97 -1.31 3.26
C VAL A 138 3.08 -0.43 2.40
N ALA A 139 2.22 -1.06 1.62
CA ALA A 139 1.25 -0.43 0.75
C ALA A 139 -0.16 -0.93 1.06
N PHE A 140 -1.10 0.00 1.15
CA PHE A 140 -2.51 -0.28 1.24
C PHE A 140 -3.20 0.27 0.01
N GLU A 141 -4.07 -0.54 -0.58
CA GLU A 141 -5.07 -0.07 -1.52
C GLU A 141 -6.44 -0.19 -0.85
N LEU A 142 -7.23 0.88 -0.89
CA LEU A 142 -8.51 1.00 -0.21
C LEU A 142 -9.57 1.42 -1.24
N ASP A 143 -10.71 0.73 -1.24
CA ASP A 143 -11.78 0.98 -2.20
C ASP A 143 -12.38 2.38 -1.96
N ALA A 144 -12.26 3.24 -2.97
CA ALA A 144 -12.70 4.61 -2.83
C ALA A 144 -14.23 4.77 -2.70
N ALA A 145 -15.01 3.75 -3.09
CA ALA A 145 -16.46 3.75 -2.91
C ALA A 145 -16.87 3.45 -1.45
N GLN A 146 -16.01 2.78 -0.67
CA GLN A 146 -16.33 2.29 0.66
C GLN A 146 -15.54 2.94 1.79
N VAL A 147 -14.32 3.42 1.52
CA VAL A 147 -13.42 4.01 2.52
C VAL A 147 -13.33 5.51 2.33
N THR A 148 -13.59 6.36 3.33
CA THR A 148 -13.48 7.82 3.17
C THR A 148 -12.03 8.32 3.21
N ALA A 149 -11.79 9.57 2.77
CA ALA A 149 -10.46 10.20 2.87
C ALA A 149 -10.03 10.41 4.34
N GLU A 150 -10.98 10.59 5.25
CA GLU A 150 -10.71 10.69 6.70
C GLU A 150 -10.29 9.33 7.26
N GLN A 151 -11.00 8.26 6.90
CA GLN A 151 -10.62 6.89 7.27
C GLN A 151 -9.24 6.52 6.73
N GLN A 152 -8.95 6.82 5.46
CA GLN A 152 -7.63 6.63 4.87
C GLN A 152 -6.53 7.35 5.66
N ARG A 153 -6.74 8.64 5.99
CA ARG A 153 -5.77 9.39 6.81
C ARG A 153 -5.62 8.82 8.21
N SER A 154 -6.71 8.42 8.87
CA SER A 154 -6.65 7.79 10.20
C SER A 154 -5.86 6.48 10.20
N ILE A 155 -6.06 5.63 9.17
CA ILE A 155 -5.29 4.39 9.00
C ILE A 155 -3.81 4.73 8.80
N ALA A 156 -3.50 5.67 7.91
CA ALA A 156 -2.12 6.07 7.63
C ALA A 156 -1.42 6.68 8.85
N SER A 157 -2.10 7.51 9.65
CA SER A 157 -1.53 8.14 10.84
C SER A 157 -1.35 7.17 12.01
N SER A 158 -2.18 6.13 12.14
CA SER A 158 -2.06 5.12 13.20
C SER A 158 -1.01 4.04 12.89
N LEU A 159 -0.56 3.93 11.64
CA LEU A 159 0.41 2.91 11.24
C LEU A 159 1.75 3.08 11.95
N GLU A 160 2.22 1.98 12.56
CA GLU A 160 3.50 1.85 13.24
C GLU A 160 4.20 0.56 12.83
N PHE A 161 5.52 0.65 12.57
CA PHE A 161 6.40 -0.50 12.47
C PHE A 161 6.83 -0.90 13.90
N GLN A 162 6.58 -2.15 14.29
CA GLN A 162 6.91 -2.67 15.61
C GLN A 162 8.27 -3.38 15.60
N GLU A 163 8.97 -3.38 16.74
CA GLU A 163 10.20 -4.15 16.97
C GLU A 163 10.00 -5.66 16.93
#